data_AF-A0A1Y3B8C8-F1
#
_entry.id   AF-A0A1Y3B8C8-F1
#
_cell.length_a   1.000
_cell.length_b   1.000
_cell.length_c   1.000
_cell.angle_alpha   90.00
_cell.angle_beta   90.00
_cell.angle_gamma   90.00
#
_symmetry.space_group_name_H-M   'P 1'
#
loop_
_entity.id
_entity.type
_entity.pdbx_description
1 polymer ?
#
loop_
_entity_poly.entity_id
_entity_poly.type
_entity_poly.pdbx_seq_one_letter_code
_entity_poly.pdbx_strand_id
1 'polypeptide(L)'
;DRVCALAQEECILGRFLRECGKHDTTKAGNLMSGSGKTFLFAGHQFIMLRNVLIRSFRDVQTFQYRAVTDTFDTVEQMEKSRTGYRAALLWMKDVSQKLDPDAYMQMDKFKKIQNHVREKKKTFEKLKIDTIQKIDLLSASRCNLFNNILLSYQNMLKSVWGKTTKTMNIFVDTFKSHLNYQFTMLKELNDVDSNVDEAHQNFEEKLKEILSDGQNTNELDMLIFFEADYSDNKDMIPGDDDNNNKKRYVSGRRRNGNVKNSKNPKNKEMANRKEENKALLDFNFET
;
A
#
# COMPACT_ATOMS: atom_id res chain seq x y z
N ASP A 1 -0.16 -5.60 0.62
CA ASP A 1 0.16 -6.79 -0.19
C ASP A 1 -1.07 -7.49 -0.76
N ARG A 2 -2.02 -7.97 0.06
CA ARG A 2 -3.22 -8.66 -0.45
C ARG A 2 -4.03 -7.87 -1.48
N VAL A 3 -4.26 -6.57 -1.24
CA VAL A 3 -4.98 -5.68 -2.18
C VAL A 3 -4.24 -5.58 -3.52
N CYS A 4 -2.91 -5.54 -3.50
CA CYS A 4 -2.10 -5.44 -4.72
C CYS A 4 -2.09 -6.75 -5.49
N ALA A 5 -2.01 -7.89 -4.78
CA ALA A 5 -2.11 -9.20 -5.40
C ALA A 5 -3.46 -9.36 -6.11
N LEU A 6 -4.57 -9.02 -5.44
CA LEU A 6 -5.90 -9.06 -6.05
C LEU A 6 -5.98 -8.16 -7.30
N ALA A 7 -5.49 -6.93 -7.21
CA ALA A 7 -5.49 -6.01 -8.34
C ALA A 7 -4.61 -6.50 -9.51
N GLN A 8 -3.51 -7.21 -9.22
CA GLN A 8 -2.68 -7.85 -10.24
C GLN A 8 -3.39 -9.02 -10.93
N GLU A 9 -4.09 -9.87 -10.18
CA GLU A 9 -4.90 -10.96 -10.75
C GLU A 9 -6.03 -10.39 -11.64
N GLU A 10 -6.65 -9.29 -11.24
CA GLU A 10 -7.64 -8.58 -12.05
C GLU A 10 -7.03 -8.03 -13.36
N CYS A 11 -5.82 -7.47 -13.30
CA CYS A 11 -5.08 -7.08 -14.50
C CYS A 11 -4.72 -8.27 -15.40
N ILE A 12 -4.35 -9.42 -14.84
CA ILE A 12 -4.04 -10.63 -15.60
C ILE A 12 -5.29 -11.14 -16.31
N LEU A 13 -6.44 -11.16 -15.62
CA LEU A 13 -7.74 -11.50 -16.22
C LEU A 13 -8.08 -10.55 -17.36
N GLY A 14 -7.88 -9.24 -17.18
CA GLY A 14 -8.12 -8.25 -18.23
C GLY A 14 -7.28 -8.49 -19.49
N ARG A 15 -5.99 -8.82 -19.32
CA ARG A 15 -5.09 -9.19 -20.45
C ARG A 15 -5.55 -10.46 -21.14
N PHE A 16 -5.91 -11.48 -20.38
CA PHE A 16 -6.41 -12.75 -20.90
C PHE A 16 -7.66 -12.56 -21.77
N LEU A 17 -8.64 -11.78 -21.29
CA LEU A 17 -9.85 -11.50 -22.05
C LEU A 17 -9.58 -10.73 -23.34
N ARG A 18 -8.64 -9.77 -23.33
CA ARG A 18 -8.19 -9.08 -24.56
C ARG A 18 -7.60 -10.05 -25.57
N GLU A 19 -6.75 -10.96 -25.12
CA GLU A 19 -6.09 -11.92 -26.01
C GLU A 19 -7.09 -12.91 -26.62
N CYS A 20 -8.02 -13.43 -25.81
CA CYS A 20 -9.12 -14.24 -26.34
C CYS A 20 -10.00 -13.45 -27.33
N GLY A 21 -10.26 -12.17 -27.06
CA GLY A 21 -11.03 -11.30 -27.94
C GLY A 21 -10.36 -11.05 -29.29
N LYS A 22 -9.02 -11.10 -29.39
CA LYS A 22 -8.31 -11.00 -30.68
C LYS A 22 -8.50 -12.22 -31.57
N HIS A 23 -8.71 -13.40 -30.97
CA HIS A 23 -8.89 -14.65 -31.71
C HIS A 23 -10.33 -14.86 -32.19
N ASP A 24 -11.30 -14.13 -31.63
CA ASP A 24 -12.71 -14.23 -31.95
C ASP A 24 -13.17 -12.98 -32.71
N THR A 25 -13.48 -13.11 -34.00
CA THR A 25 -13.95 -11.98 -34.82
C THR A 25 -15.45 -11.71 -34.67
N THR A 26 -16.15 -12.43 -33.79
CA THR A 26 -17.58 -12.24 -33.57
C THR A 26 -17.85 -11.12 -32.55
N LYS A 27 -19.14 -10.81 -32.37
CA LYS A 27 -19.61 -9.92 -31.28
C LYS A 27 -19.10 -10.34 -29.89
N ALA A 28 -18.88 -11.64 -29.67
CA ALA A 28 -18.35 -12.14 -28.41
C ALA A 28 -16.88 -11.72 -28.22
N GLY A 29 -16.06 -11.69 -29.28
CA GLY A 29 -14.69 -11.21 -29.22
C GLY A 29 -14.58 -9.71 -28.90
N ASN A 30 -15.42 -8.88 -29.51
CA ASN A 30 -15.49 -7.45 -29.20
C ASN A 30 -15.94 -7.19 -27.75
N LEU A 31 -16.91 -7.97 -27.26
CA LEU A 31 -17.33 -7.94 -25.86
C LEU A 31 -16.19 -8.35 -24.91
N MET A 32 -15.45 -9.42 -25.23
CA MET A 32 -14.31 -9.89 -24.45
C MET A 32 -13.18 -8.86 -24.43
N SER A 33 -12.87 -8.22 -25.57
CA SER A 33 -11.86 -7.16 -25.67
C SER A 33 -12.24 -5.92 -24.85
N GLY A 34 -13.50 -5.46 -24.95
CA GLY A 34 -14.02 -4.35 -24.15
C GLY A 34 -14.05 -4.64 -22.64
N SER A 35 -14.48 -5.85 -22.26
CA SER A 35 -14.46 -6.30 -20.87
C SER A 35 -13.04 -6.40 -20.33
N GLY A 36 -12.12 -6.92 -21.14
CA GLY A 36 -10.70 -7.02 -20.80
C GLY A 36 -10.08 -5.65 -20.49
N LYS A 37 -10.35 -4.63 -21.33
CA LYS A 37 -9.91 -3.25 -21.07
C LYS A 37 -10.51 -2.67 -19.78
N THR A 38 -11.79 -2.95 -19.53
CA THR A 38 -12.49 -2.50 -18.31
C THR A 38 -11.86 -3.08 -17.05
N PHE A 39 -11.62 -4.40 -17.00
CA PHE A 39 -10.97 -5.05 -15.85
C PHE A 39 -9.52 -4.60 -15.68
N LEU A 40 -8.80 -4.40 -16.78
CA LEU A 40 -7.44 -3.90 -16.73
C LEU A 40 -7.38 -2.51 -16.11
N PHE A 41 -8.26 -1.60 -16.54
CA PHE A 41 -8.40 -0.26 -15.94
C PHE A 41 -8.74 -0.33 -14.46
N ALA A 42 -9.74 -1.13 -14.07
CA ALA A 42 -10.15 -1.31 -12.68
C ALA A 42 -8.99 -1.79 -11.80
N GLY A 43 -8.30 -2.86 -12.21
CA GLY A 43 -7.12 -3.38 -11.51
C GLY A 43 -6.03 -2.32 -11.33
N HIS A 44 -5.75 -1.51 -12.36
CA HIS A 44 -4.79 -0.41 -12.25
C HIS A 44 -5.21 0.67 -11.25
N GLN A 45 -6.49 1.07 -11.24
CA GLN A 45 -7.00 2.02 -10.26
C GLN A 45 -6.87 1.47 -8.82
N PHE A 46 -7.11 0.18 -8.61
CA PHE A 46 -6.90 -0.47 -7.31
C PHE A 46 -5.42 -0.57 -6.90
N ILE A 47 -4.48 -0.68 -7.84
CA ILE A 47 -3.05 -0.60 -7.54
C ILE A 47 -2.69 0.76 -6.94
N MET A 48 -3.32 1.85 -7.38
CA MET A 48 -3.06 3.19 -6.84
C MET A 48 -3.42 3.32 -5.35
N LEU A 49 -4.39 2.55 -4.87
CA LEU A 49 -4.77 2.51 -3.45
C LEU A 49 -3.60 2.07 -2.55
N ARG A 50 -2.66 1.29 -3.09
CA ARG A 50 -1.44 0.84 -2.39
C ARG A 50 -0.65 2.00 -1.80
N ASN A 51 -0.48 3.08 -2.54
CA ASN A 51 0.38 4.19 -2.14
C ASN A 51 -0.15 4.86 -0.88
N VAL A 52 -1.46 5.06 -0.82
CA VAL A 52 -2.12 5.64 0.35
C VAL A 52 -2.04 4.68 1.53
N LEU A 53 -2.30 3.39 1.33
CA LEU A 53 -2.18 2.37 2.38
C LEU A 53 -0.77 2.30 3.00
N ILE A 54 0.29 2.31 2.18
CA ILE A 54 1.67 2.28 2.66
C ILE A 54 1.98 3.55 3.45
N ARG A 55 1.57 4.71 2.94
CA ARG A 55 1.78 5.98 3.63
C ARG A 55 1.07 5.98 4.99
N SER A 56 -0.21 5.62 5.02
CA SER A 56 -1.00 5.51 6.25
C SER A 56 -0.33 4.58 7.27
N PHE A 57 0.15 3.41 6.82
CA PHE A 57 0.84 2.46 7.68
C PHE A 57 2.13 3.06 8.27
N ARG A 58 2.96 3.70 7.43
CA ARG A 58 4.20 4.35 7.87
C ARG A 58 3.94 5.47 8.87
N ASP A 59 2.91 6.28 8.63
CA ASP A 59 2.57 7.41 9.49
C ASP A 59 2.10 6.91 10.88
N VAL A 60 1.27 5.84 10.92
CA VAL A 60 0.88 5.17 12.18
C VAL A 60 2.07 4.54 12.89
N GLN A 61 2.93 3.82 12.17
CA GLN A 61 4.14 3.24 12.76
C GLN A 61 5.05 4.33 13.36
N THR A 62 5.24 5.44 12.65
CA THR A 62 6.08 6.54 13.15
C THR A 62 5.47 7.15 14.40
N PHE A 63 4.16 7.33 14.45
CA PHE A 63 3.46 7.81 15.64
C PHE A 63 3.65 6.86 16.83
N GLN A 64 3.51 5.55 16.60
CA GLN A 64 3.72 4.54 17.64
C GLN A 64 5.17 4.55 18.16
N TYR A 65 6.16 4.42 17.28
CA TYR A 65 7.56 4.32 17.69
C TYR A 65 8.17 5.61 18.22
N ARG A 66 7.60 6.77 17.89
CA ARG A 66 8.13 8.07 18.36
C ARG A 66 7.26 8.67 19.44
N ALA A 67 6.01 9.01 19.13
CA ALA A 67 5.17 9.79 20.02
C ALA A 67 4.69 8.95 21.23
N VAL A 68 4.25 7.71 20.98
CA VAL A 68 3.80 6.82 22.06
C VAL A 68 4.97 6.41 22.94
N THR A 69 6.10 5.99 22.35
CA THR A 69 7.31 5.62 23.11
C THR A 69 7.86 6.78 23.94
N ASP A 70 7.98 8.00 23.39
CA ASP A 70 8.46 9.16 24.16
C ASP A 70 7.54 9.51 25.36
N THR A 71 6.22 9.38 25.16
CA THR A 71 5.26 9.58 26.25
C THR A 71 5.38 8.49 27.29
N PHE A 72 5.53 7.24 26.86
CA PHE A 72 5.72 6.09 27.73
C PHE A 72 6.97 6.24 28.60
N ASP A 73 8.12 6.61 28.02
CA ASP A 73 9.37 6.83 28.76
C ASP A 73 9.21 7.90 29.85
N THR A 74 8.41 8.94 29.57
CA THR A 74 8.14 10.01 30.53
C THR A 74 7.23 9.55 31.67
N VAL A 75 6.21 8.75 31.36
CA VAL A 75 5.35 8.12 32.37
C VAL A 75 6.18 7.20 33.27
N GLU A 76 7.05 6.36 32.68
CA GLU A 76 7.90 5.43 33.42
C GLU A 76 8.85 6.18 34.37
N GLN A 77 9.47 7.27 33.92
CA GLN A 77 10.30 8.14 34.75
C GLN A 77 9.51 8.79 35.89
N MET A 78 8.29 9.25 35.61
CA MET A 78 7.38 9.81 36.62
C MET A 78 7.03 8.77 37.69
N GLU A 79 6.71 7.53 37.29
CA GLU A 79 6.40 6.43 38.22
C GLU A 79 7.60 6.03 39.09
N LYS A 80 8.81 5.96 38.51
CA LYS A 80 10.06 5.76 39.25
C LYS A 80 10.27 6.87 40.27
N SER A 81 10.06 8.13 39.87
CA SER A 81 10.17 9.29 40.75
C SER A 81 9.12 9.28 41.87
N ARG A 82 7.87 8.91 41.57
CA ARG A 82 6.79 8.74 42.55
C ARG A 82 7.14 7.71 43.61
N THR A 83 7.66 6.57 43.19
CA THR A 83 8.09 5.49 44.09
C THR A 83 9.26 5.95 44.97
N GLY A 84 10.25 6.63 44.40
CA GLY A 84 11.37 7.21 45.13
C GLY A 84 10.96 8.25 46.17
N TYR A 85 10.00 9.12 45.84
CA TYR A 85 9.45 10.09 46.80
C TYR A 85 8.70 9.40 47.95
N ARG A 86 7.88 8.38 47.66
CA ARG A 86 7.20 7.57 48.69
C ARG A 86 8.19 6.85 49.60
N ALA A 87 9.26 6.29 49.06
CA ALA A 87 10.32 5.65 49.84
C ALA A 87 11.02 6.67 50.77
N ALA A 88 11.33 7.87 50.27
CA ALA A 88 11.93 8.94 51.08
C ALA A 88 11.00 9.40 52.22
N LEU A 89 9.68 9.47 51.98
CA LEU A 89 8.69 9.78 53.02
C LEU A 89 8.63 8.70 54.11
N LEU A 90 8.64 7.41 53.71
CA LEU A 90 8.67 6.30 54.66
C LEU A 90 9.95 6.32 55.50
N TRP A 91 11.09 6.63 54.87
CA TRP A 91 12.36 6.76 55.58
C TRP A 91 12.36 7.94 56.57
N MET A 92 11.80 9.08 56.17
CA MET A 92 11.62 10.23 57.06
C MET A 92 10.72 9.88 58.25
N LYS A 93 9.64 9.12 58.02
CA LYS A 93 8.74 8.65 59.09
C LYS A 93 9.47 7.75 60.07
N ASP A 94 10.19 6.72 59.61
CA ASP A 94 10.91 5.78 60.48
C ASP A 94 11.98 6.50 61.34
N VAL A 95 12.73 7.43 60.75
CA VAL A 95 13.72 8.22 61.51
C VAL A 95 13.05 9.17 62.50
N SER A 96 11.91 9.77 62.16
CA SER A 96 11.18 10.66 63.07
C SER A 96 10.64 9.94 64.32
N GLN A 97 10.29 8.66 64.21
CA GLN A 97 9.73 7.88 65.33
C GLN A 97 10.78 7.52 66.40
N LYS A 98 12.06 7.46 66.01
CA LYS A 98 13.20 7.10 66.87
C LYS A 98 14.04 8.32 67.25
N LEU A 99 13.55 9.53 66.97
CA LEU A 99 14.31 10.76 67.09
C LEU A 99 14.37 11.23 68.55
N ASP A 100 15.57 11.25 69.11
CA ASP A 100 15.86 11.89 70.41
C ASP A 100 16.29 13.36 70.20
N PRO A 101 15.54 14.36 70.72
CA PRO A 101 15.85 15.77 70.57
C PRO A 101 17.22 16.19 71.14
N ASP A 102 17.72 15.49 72.16
CA ASP A 102 18.96 15.85 72.85
C ASP A 102 20.21 15.26 72.14
N ALA A 103 20.00 14.33 71.21
CA ALA A 103 21.05 13.74 70.38
C ALA A 103 21.28 14.59 69.11
N TYR A 104 22.16 15.59 69.18
CA TYR A 104 22.49 16.52 68.08
C TYR A 104 22.74 15.82 66.72
N MET A 105 23.42 14.67 66.73
CA MET A 105 23.69 13.87 65.52
C MET A 105 22.42 13.31 64.84
N GLN A 106 21.40 12.93 65.61
CA GLN A 106 20.15 12.41 65.07
C GLN A 106 19.31 13.54 64.44
N MET A 107 19.34 14.72 65.05
CA MET A 107 18.67 15.91 64.54
C MET A 107 19.25 16.35 63.18
N ASP A 108 20.57 16.34 63.03
CA ASP A 108 21.21 16.67 61.74
C ASP A 108 20.94 15.61 60.66
N LYS A 109 20.89 14.32 61.03
CA LYS A 109 20.43 13.26 60.12
C LYS A 109 19.00 13.49 59.65
N PHE A 110 18.10 13.88 60.57
CA PHE A 110 16.72 14.18 60.24
C PHE A 110 16.60 15.38 59.27
N LYS A 111 17.35 16.47 59.51
CA LYS A 111 17.40 17.61 58.57
C LYS A 111 17.87 17.22 57.17
N LYS A 112 18.89 16.35 57.06
CA LYS A 112 19.36 15.83 55.76
C LYS A 112 18.28 15.05 55.04
N ILE A 113 17.55 14.18 55.75
CA ILE A 113 16.44 13.41 55.19
C ILE A 113 15.29 14.33 54.76
N GLN A 114 14.96 15.36 55.56
CA GLN A 114 13.96 16.36 55.17
C GLN A 114 14.32 17.07 53.87
N ASN A 115 15.58 17.50 53.71
CA ASN A 115 16.05 18.10 52.47
C ASN A 115 15.93 17.11 51.29
N HIS A 116 16.31 15.85 51.49
CA HIS A 116 16.17 14.80 50.48
C HIS A 116 14.70 14.58 50.05
N VAL A 117 13.76 14.57 51.00
CA VAL A 117 12.32 14.46 50.73
C VAL A 117 11.83 15.67 49.91
N ARG A 118 12.25 16.89 50.24
CA ARG A 118 11.88 18.10 49.48
C ARG A 118 12.40 18.03 48.04
N GLU A 119 13.63 17.60 47.84
CA GLU A 119 14.21 17.41 46.50
C GLU A 119 13.43 16.36 45.68
N LYS A 120 13.18 15.18 46.26
CA LYS A 120 12.39 14.13 45.61
C LYS A 120 10.97 14.59 45.28
N LYS A 121 10.32 15.35 46.17
CA LYS A 121 9.01 15.95 45.91
C LYS A 121 9.06 16.89 44.71
N LYS A 122 10.06 17.77 44.65
CA LYS A 122 10.23 18.73 43.54
C LYS A 122 10.39 18.00 42.19
N THR A 123 11.22 16.96 42.13
CA THR A 123 11.39 16.16 40.91
C THR A 123 10.12 15.40 40.52
N PHE A 124 9.41 14.83 41.49
CA PHE A 124 8.14 14.14 41.25
C PHE A 124 7.06 15.10 40.71
N GLU A 125 6.84 16.25 41.34
CA GLU A 125 5.82 17.21 40.87
C GLU A 125 6.14 17.77 39.48
N LYS A 126 7.43 17.98 39.17
CA LYS A 126 7.84 18.35 37.81
C LYS A 126 7.45 17.27 36.80
N LEU A 127 7.87 16.03 37.02
CA LEU A 127 7.59 14.91 36.10
C LEU A 127 6.09 14.64 35.97
N LYS A 128 5.31 14.83 37.03
CA LYS A 128 3.85 14.73 37.00
C LYS A 128 3.22 15.75 36.03
N ILE A 129 3.68 17.00 36.03
CA ILE A 129 3.20 18.02 35.09
C ILE A 129 3.63 17.65 33.66
N ASP A 130 4.90 17.28 33.48
CA ASP A 130 5.45 16.88 32.18
C ASP A 130 4.64 15.69 31.58
N THR A 131 4.28 14.70 32.40
CA THR A 131 3.44 13.57 31.98
C THR A 131 2.06 14.01 31.51
N ILE A 132 1.37 14.87 32.27
CA ILE A 132 0.03 15.35 31.89
C ILE A 132 0.10 16.07 30.54
N GLN A 133 1.04 17.00 30.39
CA GLN A 133 1.22 17.76 29.16
C GLN A 133 1.54 16.88 27.96
N LYS A 134 2.42 15.87 28.12
CA LYS A 134 2.73 14.92 27.05
C LYS A 134 1.53 14.06 26.67
N ILE A 135 0.73 13.60 27.63
CA ILE A 135 -0.49 12.82 27.33
C ILE A 135 -1.52 13.65 26.56
N ASP A 136 -1.69 14.92 26.94
CA ASP A 136 -2.59 15.84 26.23
C ASP A 136 -2.12 16.07 24.79
N LEU A 137 -0.82 16.34 24.62
CA LEU A 137 -0.21 16.50 23.30
C LEU A 137 -0.28 15.21 22.46
N LEU A 138 -0.07 14.05 23.07
CA LEU A 138 -0.21 12.74 22.42
C LEU A 138 -1.64 12.53 21.93
N SER A 139 -2.63 12.90 22.74
CA SER A 139 -4.04 12.80 22.39
C SER A 139 -4.41 13.70 21.21
N ALA A 140 -3.96 14.96 21.24
CA ALA A 140 -4.17 15.91 20.14
C ALA A 140 -3.48 15.47 18.85
N SER A 141 -2.21 15.03 18.93
CA SER A 141 -1.46 14.55 17.78
C SER A 141 -2.05 13.27 17.17
N ARG A 142 -2.58 12.35 17.99
CA ARG A 142 -3.32 11.17 17.52
C ARG A 142 -4.54 11.55 16.69
N CYS A 143 -5.33 12.49 17.17
CA CYS A 143 -6.52 12.97 16.45
C CYS A 143 -6.12 13.60 15.10
N ASN A 144 -5.09 14.45 15.11
CA ASN A 144 -4.60 15.10 13.89
C ASN A 144 -4.06 14.09 12.86
N LEU A 145 -3.32 13.08 13.34
CA LEU A 145 -2.80 12.00 12.51
C LEU A 145 -3.96 11.25 11.82
N PHE A 146 -4.94 10.78 12.59
CA PHE A 146 -6.06 10.03 12.03
C PHE A 146 -6.93 10.86 11.11
N ASN A 147 -7.17 12.14 11.41
CA ASN A 147 -7.91 13.02 10.53
C ASN A 147 -7.27 13.08 9.12
N ASN A 148 -5.95 13.27 9.05
CA ASN A 148 -5.22 13.35 7.78
C ASN A 148 -5.17 12.00 7.05
N ILE A 149 -4.88 10.92 7.78
CA ILE A 149 -4.78 9.57 7.21
C ILE A 149 -6.13 9.10 6.65
N LEU A 150 -7.19 9.21 7.45
CA LEU A 150 -8.51 8.71 7.08
C LEU A 150 -9.11 9.52 5.94
N LEU A 151 -8.94 10.85 5.96
CA LEU A 151 -9.41 11.71 4.87
C LEU A 151 -8.70 11.36 3.56
N SER A 152 -7.38 11.18 3.57
CA SER A 152 -6.62 10.78 2.38
C SER A 152 -7.06 9.42 1.85
N TYR A 153 -7.23 8.43 2.74
CA TYR A 153 -7.69 7.09 2.40
C TYR A 153 -9.10 7.11 1.79
N GLN A 154 -10.04 7.82 2.43
CA GLN A 154 -11.42 7.93 1.95
C GLN A 154 -11.50 8.61 0.59
N ASN A 155 -10.78 9.72 0.39
CA ASN A 155 -10.77 10.44 -0.88
C ASN A 155 -10.19 9.56 -2.01
N MET A 156 -9.13 8.82 -1.73
CA MET A 156 -8.56 7.88 -2.69
C MET A 156 -9.55 6.77 -3.03
N LEU A 157 -10.16 6.15 -2.03
CA LEU A 157 -11.13 5.08 -2.22
C LEU A 157 -12.32 5.56 -3.06
N LYS A 158 -12.87 6.74 -2.74
CA LYS A 158 -13.94 7.38 -3.50
C LYS A 158 -13.53 7.64 -4.96
N SER A 159 -12.30 8.08 -5.19
CA SER A 159 -11.77 8.32 -6.54
C SER A 159 -11.66 7.03 -7.34
N VAL A 160 -11.05 5.98 -6.77
CA VAL A 160 -10.86 4.66 -7.40
C VAL A 160 -12.21 4.06 -7.80
N TRP A 161 -13.16 4.01 -6.86
CA TRP A 161 -14.50 3.49 -7.15
C TRP A 161 -15.28 4.38 -8.12
N GLY A 162 -15.18 5.71 -7.98
CA GLY A 162 -15.84 6.63 -8.89
C GLY A 162 -15.38 6.44 -10.34
N LYS A 163 -14.07 6.32 -10.57
CA LYS A 163 -13.50 6.05 -11.89
C LYS A 163 -13.90 4.67 -12.41
N THR A 164 -13.76 3.64 -11.58
CA THR A 164 -14.08 2.25 -11.95
C THR A 164 -15.56 2.08 -12.33
N THR A 165 -16.47 2.64 -11.52
CA THR A 165 -17.91 2.59 -11.79
C THR A 165 -18.27 3.33 -13.08
N LYS A 166 -17.68 4.51 -13.34
CA LYS A 166 -17.89 5.24 -14.60
C LYS A 166 -17.47 4.38 -15.80
N THR A 167 -16.29 3.79 -15.76
CA THR A 167 -15.77 2.93 -16.83
C THR A 167 -16.65 1.69 -17.04
N MET A 168 -17.05 1.02 -15.96
CA MET A 168 -17.94 -0.15 -16.04
C MET A 168 -19.33 0.23 -16.58
N ASN A 169 -19.90 1.37 -16.19
CA ASN A 169 -21.18 1.83 -16.71
C ASN A 169 -21.10 2.12 -18.22
N ILE A 170 -20.04 2.79 -18.68
CA ILE A 170 -19.82 3.02 -20.11
C ILE A 170 -19.71 1.70 -20.87
N PHE A 171 -18.97 0.72 -20.32
CA PHE A 171 -18.91 -0.62 -20.89
C PHE A 171 -20.30 -1.26 -20.99
N VAL A 172 -21.07 -1.26 -19.90
CA VAL A 172 -22.42 -1.82 -19.88
C VAL A 172 -23.32 -1.12 -20.90
N ASP A 173 -23.31 0.21 -20.95
CA ASP A 173 -24.16 0.99 -21.86
C ASP A 173 -23.80 0.75 -23.33
N THR A 174 -22.50 0.66 -23.66
CA THR A 174 -22.05 0.32 -25.02
C THR A 174 -22.50 -1.09 -25.41
N PHE A 175 -22.34 -2.08 -24.53
CA PHE A 175 -22.53 -3.48 -24.90
C PHE A 175 -23.95 -4.03 -24.60
N LYS A 176 -24.84 -3.25 -23.99
CA LYS A 176 -26.23 -3.64 -23.67
C LYS A 176 -27.03 -4.05 -24.91
N SER A 177 -26.81 -3.38 -26.04
CA SER A 177 -27.44 -3.66 -27.34
C SER A 177 -26.94 -4.95 -28.00
N HIS A 178 -25.75 -5.42 -27.64
CA HIS A 178 -25.09 -6.58 -28.25
C HIS A 178 -25.52 -7.93 -27.63
N LEU A 179 -26.32 -7.91 -26.56
CA LEU A 179 -26.79 -9.12 -25.85
C LEU A 179 -27.96 -9.85 -26.53
N ASN A 180 -28.57 -9.25 -27.56
CA ASN A 180 -29.65 -9.89 -28.30
C ASN A 180 -29.08 -10.97 -29.22
N TYR A 181 -29.07 -12.21 -28.74
CA TYR A 181 -28.68 -13.37 -29.54
C TYR A 181 -29.79 -13.67 -30.56
N GLN A 182 -29.60 -13.23 -31.81
CA GLN A 182 -30.48 -13.60 -32.91
C GLN A 182 -29.93 -14.85 -33.59
N PHE A 183 -30.75 -15.90 -33.68
CA PHE A 183 -30.37 -17.17 -34.27
C PHE A 183 -30.28 -17.01 -35.80
N THR A 184 -29.10 -16.63 -36.30
CA THR A 184 -28.93 -16.32 -37.72
C THR A 184 -28.45 -17.57 -38.48
N MET A 185 -29.40 -18.34 -39.02
CA MET A 185 -29.13 -19.43 -39.98
C MET A 185 -28.59 -18.94 -41.33
N LEU A 186 -28.47 -17.63 -41.56
CA LEU A 186 -28.00 -17.03 -42.82
C LEU A 186 -26.95 -15.96 -42.55
N LYS A 187 -25.70 -16.40 -42.40
CA LYS A 187 -24.52 -15.60 -42.03
C LYS A 187 -24.07 -14.63 -43.15
N GLU A 188 -24.62 -14.72 -44.36
CA GLU A 188 -24.11 -14.04 -45.57
C GLU A 188 -24.93 -12.81 -46.00
N LEU A 189 -26.04 -12.47 -45.32
CA LEU A 189 -27.02 -11.49 -45.81
C LEU A 189 -27.25 -10.27 -44.90
N ASN A 190 -26.55 -10.16 -43.79
CA ASN A 190 -26.81 -9.09 -42.82
C ASN A 190 -25.57 -8.19 -42.70
N ASP A 191 -25.69 -6.91 -43.07
CA ASP A 191 -24.70 -5.83 -42.88
C ASP A 191 -24.46 -5.50 -41.39
N VAL A 192 -24.58 -6.47 -40.50
CA VAL A 192 -24.58 -6.28 -39.04
C VAL A 192 -23.18 -6.11 -38.47
N ASP A 193 -22.13 -6.47 -39.20
CA ASP A 193 -20.74 -6.36 -38.73
C ASP A 193 -20.25 -4.90 -38.61
N SER A 194 -20.73 -3.97 -39.43
CA SER A 194 -20.32 -2.55 -39.38
C SER A 194 -20.70 -1.85 -38.06
N ASN A 195 -21.89 -2.13 -37.53
CA ASN A 195 -22.35 -1.57 -36.26
C ASN A 195 -21.56 -2.08 -35.04
N VAL A 196 -20.83 -3.19 -35.16
CA VAL A 196 -20.09 -3.80 -34.05
C VAL A 196 -18.72 -3.15 -33.86
N ASP A 197 -18.05 -2.81 -34.96
CA ASP A 197 -16.77 -2.11 -34.92
C ASP A 197 -16.93 -0.67 -34.45
N GLU A 198 -18.04 0.00 -34.83
CA GLU A 198 -18.39 1.34 -34.34
C GLU A 198 -18.59 1.39 -32.82
N ALA A 199 -19.24 0.38 -32.23
CA ALA A 199 -19.46 0.31 -30.79
C ALA A 199 -18.15 0.12 -30.01
N HIS A 200 -17.23 -0.68 -30.54
CA HIS A 200 -15.90 -0.88 -29.95
C HIS A 200 -15.05 0.39 -30.03
N GLN A 201 -15.05 1.07 -31.17
CA GLN A 201 -14.36 2.36 -31.34
C GLN A 201 -14.93 3.44 -30.42
N ASN A 202 -16.25 3.55 -30.29
CA ASN A 202 -16.92 4.49 -29.38
C ASN A 202 -16.56 4.21 -27.90
N PHE A 203 -16.43 2.94 -27.51
CA PHE A 203 -15.94 2.56 -26.19
C PHE A 203 -14.49 2.99 -25.95
N GLU A 204 -13.61 2.82 -26.95
CA GLU A 204 -12.23 3.27 -26.87
C GLU A 204 -12.13 4.79 -26.70
N GLU A 205 -12.88 5.56 -27.48
CA GLU A 205 -12.88 7.03 -27.40
C GLU A 205 -13.32 7.52 -26.02
N LYS A 206 -14.43 6.98 -25.50
CA LYS A 206 -14.93 7.33 -24.16
C LYS A 206 -13.99 6.91 -23.03
N LEU A 207 -13.29 5.78 -23.20
CA LEU A 207 -12.24 5.37 -22.27
C LEU A 207 -11.08 6.35 -22.28
N LYS A 208 -10.62 6.77 -23.46
CA LYS A 208 -9.54 7.76 -23.62
C LYS A 208 -9.93 9.10 -23.00
N GLU A 209 -11.18 9.53 -23.14
CA GLU A 209 -11.69 10.75 -22.50
C GLU A 209 -11.58 10.68 -20.97
N ILE A 210 -12.04 9.59 -20.34
CA ILE A 210 -11.93 9.37 -18.88
C ILE A 210 -10.47 9.38 -18.41
N LEU A 211 -9.57 8.81 -19.22
CA LEU A 211 -8.15 8.75 -18.93
C LEU A 211 -7.46 10.12 -19.09
N SER A 212 -7.94 10.96 -20.02
CA SER A 212 -7.40 12.30 -20.28
C SER A 212 -7.84 13.37 -19.26
N ASP A 213 -8.98 13.15 -18.59
CA ASP A 213 -9.50 14.04 -17.53
C ASP A 213 -8.69 13.94 -16.22
N GLY A 214 -7.69 13.04 -16.18
CA GLY A 214 -6.81 12.80 -15.04
C GLY A 214 -5.45 13.50 -15.16
N GLN A 215 -5.17 14.48 -14.31
CA GLN A 215 -3.87 15.18 -14.22
C GLN A 215 -2.69 14.33 -13.70
N ASN A 216 -2.79 13.00 -13.65
CA ASN A 216 -1.74 12.13 -13.10
C ASN A 216 -0.91 11.46 -14.18
N THR A 217 0.41 11.65 -14.13
CA THR A 217 1.40 11.01 -15.02
C THR A 217 1.30 9.47 -15.04
N ASN A 218 0.80 8.85 -13.97
CA ASN A 218 0.57 7.40 -13.90
C ASN A 218 -0.62 6.92 -14.76
N GLU A 219 -1.56 7.80 -15.10
CA GLU A 219 -2.68 7.48 -16.00
C GLU A 219 -2.25 7.53 -17.48
N LEU A 220 -1.24 8.34 -17.80
CA LEU A 220 -0.61 8.36 -19.12
C LEU A 220 0.21 7.09 -19.39
N ASP A 221 0.94 6.59 -18.40
CA ASP A 221 1.59 5.25 -18.46
C ASP A 221 0.56 4.12 -18.64
N MET A 222 -0.66 4.33 -18.12
CA MET A 222 -1.79 3.41 -18.33
C MET A 222 -2.22 3.41 -19.80
N LEU A 223 -2.25 4.57 -20.47
CA LEU A 223 -2.52 4.71 -21.91
C LEU A 223 -1.50 3.94 -22.76
N ILE A 224 -0.20 4.10 -22.47
CA ILE A 224 0.88 3.38 -23.15
C ILE A 224 0.68 1.87 -23.00
N PHE A 225 0.22 1.42 -21.83
CA PHE A 225 -0.06 0.02 -21.58
C PHE A 225 -1.35 -0.49 -22.27
N PHE A 226 -2.32 0.37 -22.55
CA PHE A 226 -3.46 0.05 -23.43
C PHE A 226 -3.04 -0.02 -24.90
N GLU A 227 -2.13 0.85 -25.35
CA GLU A 227 -1.64 0.96 -26.73
C GLU A 227 -0.53 -0.03 -27.10
N ALA A 228 0.20 -0.58 -26.13
CA ALA A 228 1.27 -1.57 -26.35
C ALA A 228 0.75 -2.97 -26.76
N ASP A 229 -0.36 -3.02 -27.50
CA ASP A 229 -0.60 -4.17 -28.38
C ASP A 229 0.55 -4.22 -29.39
N TYR A 230 1.38 -5.25 -29.28
CA TYR A 230 2.39 -5.58 -30.26
C TYR A 230 1.65 -5.87 -31.58
N SER A 231 1.55 -4.87 -32.46
CA SER A 231 1.17 -5.09 -33.85
C SER A 231 2.38 -5.67 -34.55
N ASP A 232 2.31 -6.95 -34.92
CA ASP A 232 3.24 -7.54 -35.87
C ASP A 232 2.89 -6.98 -37.26
N ASN A 233 3.11 -5.67 -37.44
CA ASN A 233 2.93 -5.00 -38.73
C ASN A 233 4.03 -5.50 -39.65
N LYS A 234 3.71 -6.56 -40.40
CA LYS A 234 4.56 -7.09 -41.47
C LYS A 234 4.61 -6.24 -42.72
N ASP A 235 4.02 -5.05 -42.72
CA ASP A 235 3.95 -4.19 -43.89
C ASP A 235 4.55 -2.82 -43.58
N MET A 236 5.88 -2.71 -43.70
CA MET A 236 6.58 -1.54 -44.26
C MET A 236 8.04 -1.92 -44.51
N ILE A 237 8.31 -2.50 -45.69
CA ILE A 237 9.61 -2.32 -46.36
C ILE A 237 9.31 -1.62 -47.68
N PRO A 238 9.66 -0.33 -47.84
CA PRO A 238 9.73 0.30 -49.16
C PRO A 238 10.88 -0.32 -49.94
N GLY A 239 10.59 -0.73 -51.17
CA GLY A 239 11.46 -1.61 -51.95
C GLY A 239 12.79 -0.99 -52.40
N ASP A 240 13.69 -1.89 -52.80
CA ASP A 240 14.55 -1.67 -53.96
C ASP A 240 14.82 -3.02 -54.63
N ASP A 241 14.73 -3.02 -55.95
CA ASP A 241 15.05 -4.10 -56.88
C ASP A 241 16.47 -4.66 -56.59
N ASP A 242 16.63 -5.99 -56.59
CA ASP A 242 17.40 -6.63 -57.67
C ASP A 242 17.40 -8.17 -57.65
N ASN A 243 17.60 -8.69 -58.85
CA ASN A 243 17.50 -10.08 -59.28
C ASN A 243 18.53 -11.07 -58.69
N ASN A 244 18.18 -12.35 -58.86
CA ASN A 244 19.03 -13.56 -58.88
C ASN A 244 19.47 -14.21 -57.55
N ASN A 245 18.96 -15.42 -57.33
CA ASN A 245 19.69 -16.69 -57.46
C ASN A 245 19.26 -17.73 -56.40
N LYS A 246 18.88 -18.92 -56.90
CA LYS A 246 18.62 -20.15 -56.13
C LYS A 246 19.70 -20.41 -55.07
N LYS A 247 19.31 -20.84 -53.87
CA LYS A 247 19.59 -22.20 -53.33
C LYS A 247 19.24 -22.38 -51.83
N ARG A 248 18.45 -23.44 -51.60
CA ARG A 248 18.61 -24.52 -50.60
C ARG A 248 18.30 -24.25 -49.12
N TYR A 249 17.28 -24.97 -48.66
CA TYR A 249 17.19 -25.73 -47.40
C TYR A 249 18.50 -25.86 -46.61
N VAL A 250 18.43 -25.76 -45.27
CA VAL A 250 18.78 -26.85 -44.34
C VAL A 250 18.21 -26.55 -42.93
N SER A 251 17.48 -27.53 -42.41
CA SER A 251 17.09 -27.76 -41.02
C SER A 251 18.29 -27.97 -40.08
N GLY A 252 18.23 -27.53 -38.81
CA GLY A 252 19.30 -27.87 -37.86
C GLY A 252 18.97 -27.69 -36.39
N ARG A 253 18.74 -28.81 -35.70
CA ARG A 253 18.59 -28.98 -34.24
C ARG A 253 19.86 -28.62 -33.44
N ARG A 254 19.62 -28.06 -32.24
CA ARG A 254 20.33 -28.20 -30.93
C ARG A 254 21.87 -28.05 -30.87
N ARG A 255 22.35 -27.25 -29.90
CA ARG A 255 23.30 -27.72 -28.88
C ARG A 255 23.40 -26.80 -27.65
N ASN A 256 23.41 -27.47 -26.48
CA ASN A 256 23.81 -26.94 -25.17
C ASN A 256 25.25 -26.44 -25.17
N GLY A 257 25.50 -25.38 -24.42
CA GLY A 257 26.82 -24.94 -23.96
C GLY A 257 26.74 -24.43 -22.53
N ASN A 258 27.49 -25.10 -21.65
CA ASN A 258 27.51 -24.96 -20.20
C ASN A 258 28.63 -23.97 -19.81
N VAL A 259 28.37 -22.94 -18.97
CA VAL A 259 29.44 -22.14 -18.32
C VAL A 259 29.08 -21.83 -16.86
N LYS A 260 30.12 -21.94 -16.03
CA LYS A 260 30.16 -22.08 -14.56
C LYS A 260 30.00 -20.77 -13.78
N ASN A 261 29.25 -20.88 -12.67
CA ASN A 261 29.53 -20.49 -11.28
C ASN A 261 30.31 -19.19 -10.96
N SER A 262 29.66 -18.28 -10.21
CA SER A 262 30.28 -17.34 -9.27
C SER A 262 29.40 -17.22 -8.01
N LYS A 263 30.00 -17.41 -6.84
CA LYS A 263 29.38 -17.49 -5.50
C LYS A 263 29.07 -16.09 -4.96
N ASN A 264 27.89 -15.90 -4.38
CA ASN A 264 27.46 -14.64 -3.74
C ASN A 264 27.20 -14.87 -2.23
N PRO A 265 27.78 -14.07 -1.30
CA PRO A 265 27.54 -14.23 0.14
C PRO A 265 26.42 -13.28 0.60
N LYS A 266 25.18 -13.77 0.73
CA LYS A 266 24.03 -13.00 1.30
C LYS A 266 23.15 -13.77 2.29
N ASN A 267 23.48 -15.00 2.65
CA ASN A 267 22.59 -15.86 3.44
C ASN A 267 22.76 -15.81 4.97
N LYS A 268 23.60 -14.94 5.53
CA LYS A 268 23.72 -14.81 7.01
C LYS A 268 22.90 -13.66 7.61
N GLU A 269 22.52 -12.64 6.85
CA GLU A 269 21.75 -11.50 7.38
C GLU A 269 20.23 -11.71 7.40
N MET A 270 19.70 -12.71 6.68
CA MET A 270 18.27 -13.03 6.70
C MET A 270 17.87 -13.97 7.84
N ALA A 271 18.83 -14.66 8.47
CA ALA A 271 18.56 -15.54 9.61
C ALA A 271 18.34 -14.73 10.90
N ASN A 272 19.21 -13.77 11.23
CA ASN A 272 19.08 -12.94 12.44
C ASN A 272 17.81 -12.06 12.42
N ARG A 273 17.41 -11.54 11.25
CA ARG A 273 16.19 -10.72 11.13
C ARG A 273 14.88 -11.52 11.30
N LYS A 274 14.92 -12.84 11.17
CA LYS A 274 13.74 -13.70 11.38
C LYS A 274 13.57 -14.10 12.85
N GLU A 275 14.65 -14.19 13.63
CA GLU A 275 14.57 -14.46 15.07
C GLU A 275 14.08 -13.25 15.86
N GLU A 276 14.53 -12.02 15.53
CA GLU A 276 14.07 -10.80 16.21
C GLU A 276 12.57 -10.52 15.99
N ASN A 277 12.04 -10.80 14.79
CA ASN A 277 10.62 -10.60 14.50
C ASN A 277 9.71 -11.64 15.16
N LYS A 278 10.24 -12.81 15.54
CA LYS A 278 9.46 -13.84 16.23
C LYS A 278 9.32 -13.52 17.72
N ALA A 279 10.36 -12.94 18.35
CA ALA A 279 10.34 -12.52 19.74
C ALA A 279 9.37 -11.35 20.03
N LEU A 280 9.05 -10.52 19.03
CA LEU A 280 8.14 -9.37 19.18
C LEU A 280 6.65 -9.72 19.01
N LEU A 281 6.32 -10.88 18.43
CA LEU A 281 4.93 -11.32 18.24
C LEU A 281 4.37 -12.09 19.46
N ASP A 282 5.24 -12.59 20.35
CA ASP A 282 4.84 -13.33 21.55
C ASP A 282 4.50 -12.40 22.75
N PHE A 283 4.56 -11.08 22.58
CA PHE A 283 4.15 -10.11 23.59
C PHE A 283 2.67 -9.70 23.41
N ASN A 284 1.79 -10.70 23.37
CA ASN A 284 0.34 -10.50 23.41
C ASN A 284 -0.16 -10.51 24.87
N PHE A 285 -1.04 -9.56 25.15
CA PHE A 285 -1.73 -9.29 26.40
C PHE A 285 -2.25 -10.55 27.13
N GLU A 286 -1.68 -10.82 28.30
CA GLU A 286 -2.40 -11.43 29.43
C GLU A 286 -2.51 -10.39 30.55
N THR A 287 -3.59 -9.60 30.53
CA THR A 287 -4.48 -9.18 31.63
C THR A 287 -5.37 -8.02 31.18
#